data_AF-F9RI33-F1
#
_entry.id   AF-F9RI33-F1
#
_cell.length_a   1.000
_cell.length_b   1.000
_cell.length_c   1.000
_cell.angle_alpha   90.00
_cell.angle_beta   90.00
_cell.angle_gamma   90.00
#
_symmetry.space_group_name_H-M   'P 1'
#
loop_
_entity.id
_entity.type
_entity.pdbx_description
1 polymer ?
#
loop_
_entity_poly.entity_id
_entity_poly.type
_entity_poly.pdbx_seq_one_letter_code
_entity_poly.pdbx_strand_id
1 'polypeptide(L)' 'MNIQMTRIEAACESLKLNAISNEWAGIAKTTLNNEQSLGDFLESLLNVELEARAEKHEQH' A
#
# COMPACT_ATOMS: atom_id res chain seq x y z
N MET A 1 19.93 0.33 -3.11
CA MET A 1 18.75 -0.12 -3.87
C MET A 1 18.27 -1.41 -3.23
N ASN A 2 17.04 -1.45 -2.71
CA ASN A 2 16.50 -2.64 -2.08
C ASN A 2 15.73 -3.44 -3.15
N ILE A 3 16.20 -4.65 -3.48
CA ILE A 3 15.61 -5.49 -4.53
C ILE A 3 14.13 -5.80 -4.27
N GLN A 4 13.73 -5.86 -2.99
CA GLN A 4 12.34 -6.11 -2.64
C GLN A 4 11.47 -4.89 -2.97
N MET A 5 11.96 -3.68 -2.71
CA MET A 5 11.27 -2.44 -3.03
C MET A 5 11.02 -2.33 -4.54
N THR A 6 12.04 -2.58 -5.36
CA THR A 6 11.92 -2.55 -6.83
C THR A 6 10.89 -3.57 -7.36
N ARG A 7 10.83 -4.77 -6.76
CA ARG A 7 9.85 -5.79 -7.15
C ARG A 7 8.43 -5.38 -6.79
N ILE A 8 8.25 -4.73 -5.63
CA ILE A 8 6.94 -4.25 -5.18
C ILE A 8 6.47 -3.08 -6.07
N GLU A 9 7.35 -2.12 -6.37
CA GLU A 9 7.06 -1.00 -7.26
C GLU A 9 6.61 -1.48 -8.65
N ALA A 10 7.36 -2.41 -9.26
CA ALA A 10 7.02 -2.96 -10.57
C ALA A 10 5.67 -3.72 -10.57
N ALA A 11 5.36 -4.45 -9.50
CA ALA A 11 4.07 -5.11 -9.36
C ALA A 11 2.93 -4.10 -9.18
N CYS A 12 3.14 -3.05 -8.38
CA CYS A 12 2.16 -2.00 -8.17
C CYS A 12 1.89 -1.21 -9.46
N GLU A 13 2.93 -0.93 -10.24
CA GLU A 13 2.81 -0.29 -11.56
C GLU A 13 1.94 -1.14 -12.50
N SER A 14 2.21 -2.45 -12.61
CA SER A 14 1.42 -3.35 -13.47
C SER A 14 -0.04 -3.47 -13.07
N LEU A 15 -0.36 -3.29 -11.78
CA LEU A 15 -1.70 -3.43 -11.22
C LEU A 15 -2.40 -2.07 -10.98
N LYS A 16 -1.73 -0.96 -11.31
CA LYS A 16 -2.18 0.42 -11.04
C LYS A 16 -2.47 0.69 -9.55
N LEU A 17 -1.72 0.06 -8.65
CA LEU A 17 -1.82 0.19 -7.18
C LEU A 17 -0.95 1.36 -6.70
N ASN A 18 -1.32 2.58 -7.10
CA ASN A 18 -0.46 3.76 -6.92
C ASN A 18 -0.29 4.13 -5.45
N ALA A 19 -1.33 3.98 -4.62
CA ALA A 19 -1.26 4.35 -3.21
C ALA A 19 -0.41 3.33 -2.45
N ILE A 20 -0.62 2.04 -2.71
CA ILE A 20 0.21 0.96 -2.13
C ILE A 20 1.68 1.13 -2.52
N SER A 21 2.00 1.49 -3.77
CA SER A 21 3.38 1.68 -4.21
C SER A 21 4.14 2.69 -3.35
N ASN A 22 3.47 3.74 -2.89
CA ASN A 22 4.06 4.82 -2.09
C ASN A 22 4.05 4.50 -0.59
N GLU A 23 2.97 3.91 -0.09
CA GLU A 23 2.69 3.84 1.34
C GLU A 23 3.08 2.49 2.00
N TRP A 24 3.30 1.41 1.21
CA TRP A 24 3.45 0.05 1.77
C TRP A 24 4.56 -0.06 2.82
N ALA A 25 5.68 0.64 2.64
CA ALA A 25 6.81 0.58 3.56
C ALA A 25 6.49 1.27 4.90
N GLY A 26 5.73 2.37 4.86
CA GLY A 26 5.22 3.05 6.04
C GLY A 26 4.22 2.18 6.79
N ILE A 27 3.28 1.58 6.07
CA ILE A 27 2.27 0.67 6.62
C ILE A 27 2.96 -0.56 7.26
N ALA A 28 3.92 -1.18 6.57
CA ALA A 28 4.67 -2.32 7.10
C ALA A 28 5.39 -1.99 8.41
N LYS A 29 6.01 -0.81 8.50
CA LYS A 29 6.66 -0.33 9.73
C LYS A 29 5.65 -0.12 10.85
N THR A 30 4.49 0.48 10.55
CA THR A 30 3.41 0.71 11.51
C THR A 30 2.83 -0.60 12.03
N THR A 31 2.55 -1.57 11.16
CA THR A 31 2.05 -2.90 11.55
C THR A 31 3.02 -3.58 12.53
N LEU A 32 4.32 -3.56 12.23
CA LEU A 32 5.33 -4.15 13.11
C LEU A 32 5.42 -3.41 14.45
N ASN A 33 5.39 -2.08 14.44
CA ASN A 33 5.47 -1.27 15.66
C ASN A 33 4.26 -1.44 16.58
N ASN A 34 3.09 -1.71 15.99
CA ASN A 34 1.84 -1.87 16.71
C ASN A 34 1.51 -3.34 17.03
N GLU A 35 2.46 -4.26 16.80
CA GLU A 35 2.28 -5.71 16.99
C GLU A 35 1.03 -6.26 16.27
N GLN A 36 0.67 -5.64 15.15
CA GLN A 36 -0.49 -6.02 14.35
C GLN A 36 -0.20 -7.27 13.54
N SER A 37 -1.25 -8.01 13.18
CA SER A 37 -1.14 -9.24 12.42
C SER A 37 -0.85 -8.97 10.94
N LEU A 38 -0.46 -10.03 10.22
CA LEU A 38 -0.38 -9.98 8.77
C LEU A 38 -1.73 -9.65 8.12
N GLY A 39 -2.84 -10.03 8.75
CA GLY A 39 -4.19 -9.67 8.29
C GLY A 39 -4.42 -8.17 8.32
N ASP A 40 -4.05 -7.51 9.42
CA ASP A 40 -4.16 -6.05 9.58
C ASP A 40 -3.31 -5.30 8.57
N PHE A 41 -2.11 -5.82 8.26
CA PHE A 41 -1.25 -5.26 7.22
C PHE A 41 -1.92 -5.31 5.84
N LEU A 42 -2.44 -6.49 5.45
CA LEU A 42 -3.09 -6.67 4.16
C LEU A 42 -4.34 -5.80 4.03
N GLU A 43 -5.15 -5.71 5.09
CA GLU A 43 -6.32 -4.85 5.13
C GLU A 43 -5.94 -3.37 4.98
N SER A 44 -4.92 -2.91 5.71
CA SER A 44 -4.43 -1.53 5.63
C SER A 44 -3.93 -1.16 4.23
N LEU A 45 -3.24 -2.08 3.53
CA LEU A 45 -2.83 -1.86 2.14
C LEU A 45 -4.03 -1.74 1.20
N LEU A 46 -5.05 -2.58 1.38
CA LEU A 46 -6.25 -2.52 0.52
C LEU A 46 -7.04 -1.24 0.78
N ASN A 47 -7.20 -0.84 2.04
CA ASN A 47 -7.92 0.38 2.41
C ASN A 47 -7.28 1.62 1.80
N VAL A 48 -5.96 1.81 1.92
CA VAL A 48 -5.31 3.00 1.37
C VAL A 48 -5.48 3.13 -0.15
N GLU A 49 -5.52 2.00 -0.87
CA GLU A 49 -5.77 2.00 -2.31
C GLU A 49 -7.24 2.27 -2.65
N LEU A 50 -8.18 1.73 -1.87
CA LEU A 50 -9.61 2.00 -2.04
C LEU A 50 -9.94 3.46 -1.76
N GLU A 51 -9.38 4.03 -0.69
CA GLU A 51 -9.52 5.45 -0.33
C GLU A 51 -8.99 6.35 -1.44
N ALA A 52 -7.76 6.11 -1.91
CA ALA A 52 -7.16 6.90 -3.00
C ALA A 52 -7.96 6.81 -4.31
N ARG A 53 -8.67 5.70 -4.55
CA ARG A 53 -9.58 5.55 -5.71
C ARG A 53 -10.88 6.29 -5.48
N ALA A 54 -11.46 6.21 -4.28
CA ALA A 54 -12.68 6.93 -3.93
C ALA A 54 -12.48 8.46 -4.00
N GLU A 55 -11.38 8.98 -3.46
CA GLU A 55 -11.04 10.41 -3.54
C GLU A 55 -10.90 10.89 -4.99
N LYS A 56 -10.33 10.06 -5.88
CA LYS A 56 -10.27 10.37 -7.32
C LYS A 56 -11.64 10.41 -7.98
N HIS A 57 -12.60 9.62 -7.51
CA HIS A 57 -13.97 9.61 -8.02
C HIS A 57 -14.80 10.78 -7.50
N GLU A 58 -14.55 11.27 -6.29
CA GLU A 58 -15.29 12.39 -5.70
C GLU A 58 -14.84 13.77 -6.22
N GLN A 59 -13.61 13.87 -6.73
CA GLN A 59 -13.05 15.12 -7.26
C GLN A 59 -13.38 15.38 -8.75
N HIS A 60 -14.16 14.51 -9.39
CA HIS A 60 -14.42 14.55 -10.84
C HIS A 60 -15.93 14.53 -11.15
#